data_AF-A0A5E7VKZ4-F1
#
_entry.id   AF-A0A5E7VKZ4-F1
#
_cell.length_a   1.000
_cell.length_b   1.000
_cell.length_c   1.000
_cell.angle_alpha   90.00
_cell.angle_beta   90.00
_cell.angle_gamma   90.00
#
_symmetry.space_group_name_H-M   'P 1'
#
loop_
_entity.id
_entity.type
_entity.pdbx_description
1 polymer ?
#
loop_
_entity_poly.entity_id
_entity_poly.type
_entity_poly.pdbx_seq_one_letter_code
_entity_poly.pdbx_strand_id
1 'polypeptide(L)'
;MEKTGGKGLSLARRLYTSRTLGLALGLLCVGAAMYPLDPAPWVWVLMLLNGILWPHVAYQWARRAKVPFHAEHRNILVDAFLGGFWVAAMQFNPLPSAATLSMMAMNNVAIGGLRFLLVGTVAQMLGGGIGWLIFRPLFIPQTTPLQLYACLPLLCLYPLALGWICFRQATTLGRHKRELLALSRTDSLTGLLNHGAWKDQLEVEFQRCQRQHRGGAVALIDIDHFKSINDTYGHVAGDIVLRQLSKILKQNLRAADLAGRYGGDEFCVILPDLPLASAAAAMDALRDRFATLGYEQNPALKVSLSIGLAAFNPAHTDATFWLNDADRALYEAKSTGRNRVICCGDGRPRHELLDPV
;
A
#
# COMPACT_ATOMS: atom_id res chain seq x y z
N MET A 1 16.34 -11.27 10.93
CA MET A 1 17.18 -10.34 10.16
C MET A 1 17.30 -10.70 8.66
N GLU A 2 16.37 -11.49 8.09
CA GLU A 2 16.49 -12.06 6.72
C GLU A 2 15.63 -11.38 5.62
N LYS A 3 14.69 -10.49 5.97
CA LYS A 3 13.70 -9.96 5.00
C LYS A 3 14.23 -8.88 4.04
N THR A 4 15.43 -8.34 4.25
CA THR A 4 16.03 -7.30 3.39
C THR A 4 16.78 -7.86 2.18
N GLY A 5 17.26 -9.11 2.24
CA GLY A 5 18.00 -9.75 1.14
C GLY A 5 17.16 -9.99 -0.12
N GLY A 6 15.93 -10.49 0.05
CA GLY A 6 15.04 -10.80 -1.08
C GLY A 6 14.57 -9.58 -1.87
N LYS A 7 14.32 -8.44 -1.19
CA LYS A 7 13.94 -7.18 -1.84
C LYS A 7 15.10 -6.59 -2.66
N GLY A 8 16.33 -6.69 -2.15
CA GLY A 8 17.53 -6.21 -2.85
C GLY A 8 17.84 -6.99 -4.12
N LEU A 9 17.64 -8.32 -4.11
CA LEU A 9 17.85 -9.18 -5.29
C LEU A 9 16.83 -8.92 -6.41
N SER A 10 15.57 -8.67 -6.04
CA SER A 10 14.53 -8.27 -7.00
C SER A 10 14.86 -6.94 -7.68
N LEU A 11 15.37 -5.98 -6.91
CA LEU A 11 15.85 -4.69 -7.44
C LEU A 11 17.02 -4.89 -8.40
N ALA A 12 18.04 -5.66 -8.02
CA ALA A 12 19.21 -5.94 -8.86
C ALA A 12 18.85 -6.60 -10.20
N ARG A 13 17.93 -7.58 -10.21
CA ARG A 13 17.47 -8.23 -11.45
C ARG A 13 16.72 -7.25 -12.37
N ARG A 14 15.91 -6.36 -11.80
CA ARG A 14 15.17 -5.33 -12.55
C ARG A 14 16.14 -4.32 -13.17
N LEU A 15 17.09 -3.82 -12.39
CA LEU A 15 18.08 -2.87 -12.89
C LEU A 15 19.04 -3.48 -13.89
N TYR A 16 19.34 -4.77 -13.78
CA TYR A 16 20.13 -5.45 -14.79
C TYR A 16 19.48 -5.34 -16.18
N THR A 17 18.17 -5.54 -16.29
CA THR A 17 17.47 -5.41 -17.58
C THR A 17 17.48 -3.99 -18.13
N SER A 18 17.20 -2.98 -17.30
CA SER A 18 17.21 -1.58 -17.75
C SER A 18 18.63 -1.07 -18.03
N ARG A 19 19.63 -1.45 -17.22
CA ARG A 19 21.04 -1.08 -17.42
C ARG A 19 21.60 -1.70 -18.70
N THR A 20 21.34 -2.99 -18.94
CA THR A 20 21.86 -3.68 -20.14
C THR A 20 21.29 -3.05 -21.41
N LEU A 21 19.98 -2.80 -21.44
CA LEU A 21 19.35 -2.10 -22.57
C LEU A 21 19.90 -0.68 -22.73
N GLY A 22 19.99 0.09 -21.64
CA GLY A 22 20.45 1.48 -21.65
C GLY A 22 21.90 1.61 -22.11
N LEU A 23 22.81 0.80 -21.58
CA LEU A 23 24.23 0.84 -21.96
C LEU A 23 24.47 0.26 -23.36
N ALA A 24 23.69 -0.71 -23.83
CA ALA A 24 23.78 -1.20 -25.21
C ALA A 24 23.33 -0.13 -26.22
N LEU A 25 22.21 0.56 -25.96
CA LEU A 25 21.75 1.67 -26.80
C LEU A 25 22.68 2.89 -26.67
N GLY A 26 23.20 3.15 -25.48
CA GLY A 26 24.21 4.17 -25.21
C GLY A 26 25.52 3.92 -25.96
N LEU A 27 25.96 2.67 -26.04
CA LEU A 27 27.17 2.27 -26.80
C LEU A 27 27.06 2.65 -28.28
N LEU A 28 25.87 2.50 -28.90
CA LEU A 28 25.64 2.93 -30.28
C LEU A 28 25.77 4.45 -30.43
N CYS A 29 25.14 5.21 -29.52
CA CYS A 29 25.16 6.68 -29.54
C CYS A 29 26.56 7.24 -29.25
N VAL A 30 27.27 6.71 -28.24
CA VAL A 30 28.65 7.12 -27.92
C VAL A 30 29.62 6.68 -29.01
N GLY A 31 29.49 5.46 -29.54
CA GLY A 31 30.34 4.97 -30.63
C GLY A 31 30.22 5.81 -31.90
N ALA A 32 29.00 6.19 -32.30
CA ALA A 32 28.78 7.07 -33.45
C ALA A 32 29.33 8.49 -33.23
N ALA A 33 29.31 8.99 -31.99
CA ALA A 33 29.90 10.28 -31.64
C ALA A 33 31.43 10.24 -31.62
N MET A 34 32.01 9.12 -31.19
CA MET A 34 33.46 8.93 -31.12
C MET A 34 34.10 8.59 -32.47
N TYR A 35 33.39 7.91 -33.37
CA TYR A 35 33.95 7.46 -34.65
C TYR A 35 34.65 8.55 -35.47
N PRO A 36 34.09 9.77 -35.64
CA PRO A 36 34.75 10.84 -36.39
C PRO A 36 35.98 11.45 -35.69
N LEU A 37 36.16 11.20 -34.39
CA LEU A 37 37.25 11.75 -33.59
C LEU A 37 38.53 10.92 -33.66
N ASP A 38 38.49 9.76 -34.34
CA ASP A 38 39.57 8.78 -34.46
C ASP A 38 40.33 8.54 -33.13
N PRO A 39 39.63 8.09 -32.07
CA PRO A 39 40.23 8.00 -30.76
C PRO A 39 41.21 6.83 -30.68
N ALA A 40 42.18 6.95 -29.77
CA ALA A 40 43.16 5.90 -29.52
C ALA A 40 42.49 4.54 -29.21
N PRO A 41 43.11 3.40 -29.57
CA PRO A 41 42.49 2.07 -29.44
C PRO A 41 42.00 1.72 -28.03
N TRP A 42 42.66 2.23 -26.99
CA TRP A 42 42.25 1.99 -25.60
C TRP A 42 40.86 2.57 -25.28
N VAL A 43 40.45 3.65 -25.96
CA VAL A 43 39.14 4.29 -25.76
C VAL A 43 38.03 3.36 -26.26
N TRP A 44 38.24 2.73 -27.42
CA TRP A 44 37.31 1.72 -27.97
C TRP A 44 37.16 0.53 -27.03
N VAL A 45 38.28 0.01 -26.50
CA VAL A 45 38.26 -1.08 -25.52
C VAL A 45 37.49 -0.68 -24.27
N LEU A 46 37.76 0.51 -23.72
CA LEU A 46 37.05 1.02 -22.54
C LEU A 46 35.54 1.15 -22.80
N MET A 47 35.16 1.62 -23.99
CA MET A 47 33.76 1.78 -24.38
C MET A 47 33.04 0.43 -24.47
N LEU A 48 33.66 -0.59 -25.07
CA LEU A 48 33.10 -1.94 -25.12
C LEU A 48 32.99 -2.57 -23.72
N LEU A 49 34.00 -2.38 -22.87
CA LEU A 49 33.96 -2.84 -21.48
C LEU A 49 32.81 -2.17 -20.70
N ASN A 50 32.58 -0.87 -20.91
CA ASN A 50 31.48 -0.15 -20.27
C ASN A 50 30.10 -0.52 -20.85
N GLY A 51 29.96 -0.62 -22.16
CA GLY A 51 28.68 -0.89 -22.82
C GLY A 51 28.18 -2.32 -22.63
N ILE A 52 29.10 -3.30 -22.63
CA ILE A 52 28.78 -4.73 -22.69
C ILE A 52 29.11 -5.44 -21.38
N LEU A 53 30.35 -5.33 -20.88
CA LEU A 53 30.80 -6.12 -19.74
C LEU A 53 30.24 -5.58 -18.40
N TRP A 54 30.23 -4.25 -18.24
CA TRP A 54 29.88 -3.60 -16.99
C TRP A 54 28.47 -3.95 -16.46
N PRO A 55 27.37 -4.00 -17.25
CA PRO A 55 26.06 -4.44 -16.75
C PRO A 55 26.11 -5.80 -16.03
N HIS A 56 26.88 -6.74 -16.56
CA HIS A 56 27.02 -8.08 -15.99
C HIS A 56 27.85 -8.07 -14.72
N VAL A 57 28.95 -7.30 -14.71
CA VAL A 57 29.80 -7.13 -13.53
C VAL A 57 29.02 -6.47 -12.40
N ALA A 58 28.33 -5.37 -12.68
CA ALA A 58 27.50 -4.65 -11.73
C ALA A 58 26.42 -5.56 -11.11
N TYR A 59 25.75 -6.38 -11.94
CA TYR A 59 24.75 -7.35 -11.46
C TYR A 59 25.37 -8.44 -10.59
N GLN A 60 26.50 -9.03 -10.99
CA GLN A 60 27.20 -10.02 -10.18
C GLN A 60 27.67 -9.44 -8.84
N TRP A 61 28.14 -8.19 -8.85
CA TRP A 61 28.58 -7.48 -7.66
C TRP A 61 27.42 -7.22 -6.70
N ALA A 62 26.29 -6.73 -7.21
CA ALA A 62 25.08 -6.51 -6.42
C ALA A 62 24.56 -7.83 -5.83
N ARG A 63 24.58 -8.92 -6.60
CA ARG A 63 24.12 -10.25 -6.14
C ARG A 63 25.00 -10.84 -5.03
N ARG A 64 26.32 -10.59 -5.07
CA ARG A 64 27.28 -11.10 -4.06
C ARG A 64 27.39 -10.19 -2.83
N ALA A 65 26.83 -8.98 -2.86
CA ALA A 65 26.92 -8.04 -1.75
C ALA A 65 26.03 -8.45 -0.57
N LYS A 66 26.51 -8.20 0.66
CA LYS A 66 25.75 -8.41 1.90
C LYS A 66 24.41 -7.67 1.90
N VAL A 67 24.37 -6.48 1.31
CA VAL A 67 23.17 -5.68 1.13
C VAL A 67 23.07 -5.24 -0.34
N PRO A 68 22.38 -6.02 -1.19
CA PRO A 68 22.32 -5.77 -2.64
C PRO A 68 21.81 -4.37 -3.01
N PHE A 69 20.90 -3.81 -2.21
CA PHE A 69 20.35 -2.46 -2.40
C PHE A 69 21.42 -1.36 -2.43
N HIS A 70 22.35 -1.37 -1.47
CA HIS A 70 23.41 -0.36 -1.39
C HIS A 70 24.46 -0.56 -2.50
N ALA A 71 24.76 -1.80 -2.85
CA ALA A 71 25.65 -2.10 -3.97
C ALA A 71 25.06 -1.59 -5.28
N GLU A 72 23.76 -1.75 -5.47
CA GLU A 72 23.08 -1.26 -6.66
C GLU A 72 23.07 0.26 -6.76
N HIS A 73 22.85 0.98 -5.65
CA HIS A 73 23.01 2.44 -5.62
C HIS A 73 24.42 2.89 -6.02
N ARG A 74 25.46 2.18 -5.56
CA ARG A 74 26.84 2.49 -5.97
C ARG A 74 27.04 2.26 -7.47
N ASN A 75 26.52 1.17 -8.01
CA ASN A 75 26.62 0.88 -9.44
C ASN A 75 25.96 1.95 -10.30
N ILE A 76 24.80 2.48 -9.90
CA ILE A 76 24.14 3.59 -10.63
C ILE A 76 24.97 4.88 -10.57
N LEU A 77 25.65 5.15 -9.44
CA LEU A 77 26.55 6.31 -9.36
C LEU A 77 27.77 6.14 -10.28
N VAL A 78 28.28 4.91 -10.44
CA VAL A 78 29.32 4.60 -11.43
C VAL A 78 28.78 4.80 -12.85
N ASP A 79 27.55 4.37 -13.14
CA ASP A 79 26.91 4.62 -14.45
C ASP A 79 26.82 6.13 -14.74
N ALA A 80 26.37 6.91 -13.75
CA ALA A 80 26.25 8.36 -13.86
C ALA A 80 27.62 9.03 -14.08
N PHE A 81 28.64 8.61 -13.33
CA PHE A 81 30.01 9.07 -13.53
C PHE A 81 30.52 8.77 -14.95
N LEU A 82 30.34 7.54 -15.43
CA LEU A 82 30.76 7.15 -16.78
C LEU A 82 29.97 7.89 -17.86
N GLY A 83 28.69 8.17 -17.63
CA GLY A 83 27.89 9.03 -18.51
C GLY A 83 28.49 10.43 -18.68
N GLY A 84 28.91 11.06 -17.57
CA GLY A 84 29.60 12.36 -17.62
C GLY A 84 30.97 12.28 -18.31
N PHE A 85 31.74 11.24 -18.05
CA PHE A 85 33.02 10.98 -18.71
C PHE A 85 32.87 10.89 -20.23
N TRP A 86 31.89 10.13 -20.72
CA TRP A 86 31.64 9.99 -22.16
C TRP A 86 31.16 11.29 -22.81
N VAL A 87 30.38 12.12 -22.10
CA VAL A 87 29.99 13.46 -22.61
C VAL A 87 31.21 14.31 -22.93
N ALA A 88 32.22 14.32 -22.05
CA ALA A 88 33.47 15.03 -22.30
C ALA A 88 34.30 14.36 -23.42
N ALA A 89 34.34 13.02 -23.48
CA ALA A 89 35.04 12.28 -24.54
C ALA A 89 34.47 12.56 -25.94
N MET A 90 33.14 12.67 -26.03
CA MET A 90 32.40 13.03 -27.24
C MET A 90 32.48 14.53 -27.58
N GLN A 91 33.40 15.28 -26.96
CA GLN A 91 33.64 16.69 -27.27
C GLN A 91 32.38 17.56 -27.09
N PHE A 92 31.51 17.19 -26.13
CA PHE A 92 30.22 17.85 -25.86
C PHE A 92 29.29 17.97 -27.08
N ASN A 93 29.31 17.00 -27.99
CA ASN A 93 28.35 16.97 -29.10
C ASN A 93 26.91 17.06 -28.55
N PRO A 94 26.08 18.03 -28.97
CA PRO A 94 24.82 18.35 -28.27
C PRO A 94 23.86 17.17 -28.14
N LEU A 95 23.59 16.44 -29.24
CA LEU A 95 22.58 15.40 -29.24
C LEU A 95 23.00 14.13 -28.46
N PRO A 96 24.17 13.51 -28.71
CA PRO A 96 24.62 12.36 -27.92
C PRO A 96 24.83 12.69 -26.44
N SER A 97 25.29 13.91 -26.14
CA SER A 97 25.48 14.36 -24.76
C SER A 97 24.14 14.51 -24.04
N ALA A 98 23.16 15.19 -24.65
CA ALA A 98 21.83 15.35 -24.09
C ALA A 98 21.13 13.99 -23.90
N ALA A 99 21.25 13.07 -24.87
CA ALA A 99 20.69 11.73 -24.78
C ALA A 99 21.30 10.93 -23.60
N THR A 100 22.63 10.97 -23.46
CA THR A 100 23.34 10.26 -22.39
C THR A 100 22.99 10.83 -21.01
N LEU A 101 23.03 12.16 -20.85
CA LEU A 101 22.68 12.82 -19.58
C LEU A 101 21.23 12.57 -19.20
N SER A 102 20.30 12.64 -20.17
CA SER A 102 18.88 12.35 -19.95
C SER A 102 18.67 10.90 -19.52
N MET A 103 19.35 9.95 -20.16
CA MET A 103 19.32 8.54 -19.76
C MET A 103 19.78 8.35 -18.30
N MET A 104 20.88 8.97 -17.91
CA MET A 104 21.39 8.88 -16.54
C MET A 104 20.44 9.54 -15.53
N ALA A 105 19.87 10.69 -15.86
CA ALA A 105 18.88 11.37 -15.03
C ALA A 105 17.62 10.51 -14.82
N MET A 106 17.08 9.93 -15.89
CA MET A 106 15.93 9.02 -15.82
C MET A 106 16.20 7.81 -14.91
N ASN A 107 17.38 7.19 -15.03
CA ASN A 107 17.78 6.11 -14.13
C ASN A 107 17.84 6.54 -12.67
N ASN A 108 18.47 7.68 -12.40
CA ASN A 108 18.60 8.18 -11.03
C ASN A 108 17.24 8.44 -10.38
N VAL A 109 16.31 9.05 -11.12
CA VAL A 109 14.95 9.34 -10.64
C VAL A 109 14.13 8.07 -10.46
N ALA A 110 14.16 7.16 -11.43
CA ALA A 110 13.37 5.93 -11.40
C ALA A 110 13.70 5.04 -10.19
N ILE A 111 14.90 5.16 -9.63
CA ILE A 111 15.39 4.27 -8.58
C ILE A 111 15.49 4.96 -7.22
N GLY A 112 16.08 6.15 -7.16
CA GLY A 112 16.36 6.86 -5.91
C GLY A 112 15.64 8.20 -5.73
N GLY A 113 14.77 8.57 -6.68
CA GLY A 113 14.01 9.81 -6.65
C GLY A 113 14.88 11.06 -6.76
N LEU A 114 14.34 12.21 -6.33
CA LEU A 114 14.96 13.52 -6.55
C LEU A 114 16.29 13.69 -5.80
N ARG A 115 16.42 13.14 -4.59
CA ARG A 115 17.68 13.19 -3.84
C ARG A 115 18.81 12.47 -4.57
N PHE A 116 18.50 11.32 -5.18
CA PHE A 116 19.49 10.54 -5.90
C PHE A 116 19.82 11.15 -7.26
N LEU A 117 18.89 11.88 -7.88
CA LEU A 117 19.18 12.72 -9.04
C LEU A 117 20.29 13.73 -8.73
N LEU A 118 20.22 14.43 -7.59
CA LEU A 118 21.25 15.41 -7.20
C LEU A 118 22.63 14.77 -6.97
N VAL A 119 22.68 13.62 -6.31
CA VAL A 119 23.97 12.91 -6.11
C VAL A 119 24.51 12.40 -7.45
N GLY A 120 23.64 11.91 -8.31
CA GLY A 120 24.00 11.43 -9.65
C GLY A 120 24.47 12.55 -10.58
N THR A 121 23.92 13.77 -10.49
CA THR A 121 24.42 14.92 -11.25
C THR A 121 25.81 15.33 -10.78
N VAL A 122 26.08 15.29 -9.47
CA VAL A 122 27.45 15.49 -8.95
C VAL A 122 28.41 14.43 -9.49
N ALA A 123 28.01 13.16 -9.52
CA ALA A 123 28.81 12.09 -10.10
C ALA A 123 29.10 12.32 -11.60
N GLN A 124 28.10 12.78 -12.37
CA GLN A 124 28.27 13.17 -13.77
C GLN A 124 29.26 14.32 -13.94
N MET A 125 29.18 15.37 -13.11
CA MET A 125 30.14 16.49 -13.16
C MET A 125 31.57 16.02 -12.87
N LEU A 126 31.77 15.14 -11.88
CA LEU A 126 33.08 14.57 -11.57
C LEU A 126 33.63 13.73 -12.73
N GLY A 127 32.80 12.89 -13.34
CA GLY A 127 33.17 12.10 -14.51
C GLY A 127 33.52 12.97 -15.72
N GLY A 128 32.71 13.99 -15.98
CA GLY A 128 32.96 14.99 -17.02
C GLY A 128 34.25 15.77 -16.78
N GLY A 129 34.56 16.14 -15.53
CA GLY A 129 35.82 16.78 -15.16
C GLY A 129 37.05 15.91 -15.43
N ILE A 130 36.98 14.61 -15.14
CA ILE A 130 38.07 13.67 -15.48
C ILE A 130 38.19 13.49 -17.00
N GLY A 131 37.07 13.35 -17.71
CA GLY A 131 37.08 13.30 -19.17
C GLY A 131 37.66 14.57 -19.80
N TRP A 132 37.37 15.74 -19.24
CA TRP A 132 37.92 17.03 -19.67
C TRP A 132 39.45 17.04 -19.58
N LEU A 133 40.01 16.56 -18.46
CA LEU A 133 41.47 16.51 -18.26
C LEU A 133 42.17 15.58 -19.26
N ILE A 134 41.52 14.48 -19.63
CA ILE A 134 42.10 13.45 -20.51
C ILE A 134 41.98 13.86 -21.99
N PHE A 135 40.80 14.29 -22.42
CA PHE A 135 40.51 14.51 -23.85
C PHE A 135 40.65 15.97 -24.30
N ARG A 136 40.75 16.92 -23.35
CA ARG A 136 40.85 18.37 -23.60
C ARG A 136 39.87 18.86 -24.67
N PRO A 137 38.56 18.80 -24.41
CA PRO A 137 37.57 18.88 -25.46
C PRO A 137 37.45 20.28 -26.10
N LEU A 138 37.38 20.29 -27.43
CA LEU A 138 37.07 21.39 -28.32
C LEU A 138 35.59 21.26 -28.70
N PHE A 139 34.69 21.83 -27.90
CA PHE A 139 33.23 21.82 -28.08
C PHE A 139 32.78 21.77 -29.57
N ILE A 140 32.15 20.67 -29.99
CA ILE A 140 31.68 20.46 -31.38
C ILE A 140 30.16 20.67 -31.45
N PRO A 141 29.67 21.80 -31.97
CA PRO A 141 28.24 22.12 -31.95
C PRO A 141 27.40 21.38 -33.01
N GLN A 142 28.04 20.83 -34.05
CA GLN A 142 27.35 20.20 -35.18
C GLN A 142 27.20 18.69 -34.96
N THR A 143 25.99 18.18 -35.19
CA THR A 143 25.67 16.75 -35.11
C THR A 143 25.50 16.17 -36.52
N THR A 144 26.25 15.13 -36.85
CA THR A 144 26.18 14.48 -38.18
C THR A 144 24.93 13.60 -38.31
N PRO A 145 24.46 13.29 -39.54
CA PRO A 145 23.32 12.38 -39.73
C PRO A 145 23.53 11.00 -39.09
N LEU A 146 24.76 10.46 -39.13
CA LEU A 146 25.10 9.19 -38.47
C LEU A 146 24.87 9.27 -36.95
N GLN A 147 25.36 10.33 -36.30
CA GLN A 147 25.17 10.56 -34.87
C GLN A 147 23.68 10.73 -34.52
N LEU A 148 22.93 11.43 -35.36
CA LEU A 148 21.49 11.61 -35.20
C LEU A 148 20.76 10.27 -35.20
N TYR A 149 20.92 9.47 -36.26
CA TYR A 149 20.23 8.19 -36.37
C TYR A 149 20.67 7.19 -35.29
N ALA A 150 21.93 7.22 -34.87
CA ALA A 150 22.44 6.35 -33.81
C ALA A 150 21.81 6.62 -32.44
N CYS A 151 21.39 7.85 -32.15
CA CYS A 151 20.76 8.19 -30.87
C CYS A 151 19.23 8.03 -30.88
N LEU A 152 18.58 7.86 -32.04
CA LEU A 152 17.12 7.65 -32.11
C LEU A 152 16.63 6.42 -31.32
N PRO A 153 17.27 5.24 -31.40
CA PRO A 153 16.85 4.09 -30.59
C PRO A 153 16.92 4.38 -29.09
N LEU A 154 17.98 5.07 -28.64
CA LEU A 154 18.13 5.48 -27.24
C LEU A 154 17.03 6.46 -26.82
N LEU A 155 16.72 7.46 -27.65
CA LEU A 155 15.71 8.48 -27.33
C LEU A 155 14.27 7.94 -27.39
N CYS A 156 13.99 6.98 -28.26
CA CYS A 156 12.63 6.44 -28.44
C CYS A 156 12.38 5.20 -27.59
N LEU A 157 13.25 4.18 -27.67
CA LEU A 157 13.01 2.87 -27.06
C LEU A 157 13.28 2.87 -25.57
N TYR A 158 14.30 3.62 -25.12
CA TYR A 158 14.70 3.57 -23.72
C TYR A 158 13.67 4.19 -22.76
N PRO A 159 13.12 5.41 -23.00
CA PRO A 159 12.08 5.96 -22.15
C PRO A 159 10.82 5.09 -22.12
N LEU A 160 10.43 4.50 -23.26
CA LEU A 160 9.30 3.58 -23.33
C LEU A 160 9.55 2.32 -22.50
N ALA A 161 10.72 1.71 -22.62
CA ALA A 161 11.08 0.53 -21.84
C ALA A 161 11.11 0.84 -20.33
N LEU A 162 11.75 1.95 -19.93
CA LEU A 162 11.81 2.37 -18.54
C LEU A 162 10.42 2.72 -17.99
N GLY A 163 9.61 3.44 -18.77
CA GLY A 163 8.23 3.79 -18.43
C GLY A 163 7.35 2.56 -18.22
N TRP A 164 7.43 1.58 -19.12
CA TRP A 164 6.73 0.29 -18.98
C TRP A 164 7.16 -0.46 -17.72
N ILE A 165 8.47 -0.52 -17.46
CA ILE A 165 9.05 -1.15 -16.27
C ILE A 165 8.51 -0.48 -14.99
N CYS A 166 8.49 0.85 -14.92
CA CYS A 166 7.96 1.62 -13.79
C CYS A 166 6.45 1.42 -13.61
N PHE A 167 5.67 1.46 -14.70
CA PHE A 167 4.22 1.24 -14.66
C PHE A 167 3.84 -0.15 -14.14
N ARG A 168 4.51 -1.20 -14.63
CA ARG A 168 4.30 -2.58 -14.16
C ARG A 168 4.62 -2.73 -12.67
N GLN A 169 5.61 -1.99 -12.15
CA GLN A 169 5.96 -2.03 -10.73
C GLN A 169 4.92 -1.33 -9.87
N ALA A 170 4.47 -0.15 -10.29
CA ALA A 170 3.43 0.60 -9.58
C ALA A 170 2.15 -0.24 -9.44
N THR A 171 1.73 -0.91 -10.52
CA THR A 171 0.54 -1.77 -10.54
C THR A 171 0.71 -3.03 -9.68
N THR A 172 1.89 -3.68 -9.73
CA THR A 172 2.19 -4.87 -8.90
C THR A 172 2.20 -4.51 -7.40
N LEU A 173 2.83 -3.39 -7.04
CA LEU A 173 2.86 -2.90 -5.67
C LEU A 173 1.44 -2.60 -5.16
N GLY A 174 0.60 -1.99 -6.01
CA GLY A 174 -0.80 -1.74 -5.68
C GLY A 174 -1.63 -3.02 -5.49
N ARG A 175 -1.34 -4.10 -6.23
CA ARG A 175 -1.98 -5.42 -6.03
C ARG A 175 -1.58 -6.04 -4.69
N HIS A 176 -0.29 -6.13 -4.40
CA HIS A 176 0.17 -6.69 -3.13
C HIS A 176 -0.32 -5.89 -1.93
N LYS A 177 -0.40 -4.56 -2.03
CA LYS A 177 -1.00 -3.74 -0.98
C LYS A 177 -2.47 -4.12 -0.76
N ARG A 178 -3.25 -4.34 -1.82
CA ARG A 178 -4.65 -4.77 -1.72
C ARG A 178 -4.79 -6.17 -1.14
N GLU A 179 -3.96 -7.12 -1.56
CA GLU A 179 -3.94 -8.48 -1.00
C GLU A 179 -3.62 -8.46 0.50
N LEU A 180 -2.62 -7.68 0.92
CA LEU A 180 -2.29 -7.52 2.34
C LEU A 180 -3.43 -6.90 3.14
N LEU A 181 -4.14 -5.91 2.57
CA LEU A 181 -5.32 -5.33 3.20
C LEU A 181 -6.48 -6.32 3.27
N ALA A 182 -6.68 -7.16 2.24
CA ALA A 182 -7.71 -8.20 2.24
C ALA A 182 -7.41 -9.32 3.25
N LEU A 183 -6.14 -9.61 3.51
CA LEU A 183 -5.69 -10.55 4.54
C LEU A 183 -5.67 -9.93 5.95
N SER A 184 -5.90 -8.63 6.09
CA SER A 184 -6.05 -8.01 7.40
C SER A 184 -7.28 -8.59 8.08
N ARG A 185 -7.13 -9.03 9.34
CA ARG A 185 -8.27 -9.44 10.18
C ARG A 185 -8.92 -8.28 10.92
N THR A 186 -8.32 -7.08 10.85
CA THR A 186 -8.75 -5.91 11.60
C THR A 186 -9.15 -4.77 10.70
N ASP A 187 -10.17 -4.02 11.14
CA ASP A 187 -10.56 -2.75 10.54
C ASP A 187 -9.51 -1.67 10.83
N SER A 188 -9.10 -0.94 9.78
CA SER A 188 -7.97 0.01 9.87
C SER A 188 -8.29 1.26 10.68
N LEU A 189 -9.57 1.63 10.80
CA LEU A 189 -10.01 2.82 11.52
C LEU A 189 -10.15 2.54 13.03
N THR A 190 -10.79 1.43 13.37
CA THR A 190 -11.21 1.10 14.74
C THR A 190 -10.27 0.13 15.44
N GLY A 191 -9.49 -0.64 14.67
CA GLY A 191 -8.64 -1.72 15.17
C GLY A 191 -9.42 -2.86 15.81
N LEU A 192 -10.72 -2.98 15.54
CA LEU A 192 -11.54 -4.15 15.88
C LEU A 192 -11.41 -5.21 14.77
N LEU A 193 -12.02 -6.38 14.95
CA LEU A 193 -12.17 -7.32 13.84
C LEU A 193 -12.91 -6.64 12.69
N ASN A 194 -12.51 -6.90 11.45
CA ASN A 194 -13.33 -6.48 10.31
C ASN A 194 -14.50 -7.46 10.11
N HIS A 195 -15.46 -7.06 9.26
CA HIS A 195 -16.64 -7.84 8.92
C HIS A 195 -16.33 -9.34 8.68
N GLY A 196 -15.35 -9.64 7.81
CA GLY A 196 -14.99 -11.02 7.48
C GLY A 196 -14.46 -11.79 8.69
N ALA A 197 -13.45 -11.24 9.37
CA ALA A 197 -12.83 -11.90 10.51
C ALA A 197 -13.78 -12.08 11.70
N TRP A 198 -14.73 -11.15 11.90
CA TRP A 198 -15.75 -11.28 12.93
C TRP A 198 -16.76 -12.38 12.58
N LYS A 199 -17.23 -12.44 11.33
CA LYS A 199 -18.14 -13.49 10.86
C LYS A 199 -17.53 -14.89 11.00
N ASP A 200 -16.23 -15.03 10.71
CA ASP A 200 -15.50 -16.27 10.95
C ASP A 200 -15.50 -16.67 12.43
N GLN A 201 -15.37 -15.71 13.35
CA GLN A 201 -15.45 -15.98 14.79
C GLN A 201 -16.88 -16.34 15.23
N LEU A 202 -17.89 -15.73 14.63
CA LEU A 202 -19.29 -16.06 14.91
C LEU A 202 -19.60 -17.52 14.57
N GLU A 203 -19.14 -18.00 13.42
CA GLU A 203 -19.32 -19.40 13.02
C GLU A 203 -18.60 -20.35 14.00
N VAL A 204 -17.35 -20.04 14.35
CA VAL A 204 -16.59 -20.83 15.33
C VAL A 204 -17.31 -20.91 16.67
N GLU A 205 -17.84 -19.78 17.15
CA GLU A 205 -18.57 -19.73 18.41
C GLU A 205 -19.91 -20.48 18.33
N PHE A 206 -20.66 -20.33 17.24
CA PHE A 206 -21.91 -21.06 17.04
C PHE A 206 -21.70 -22.58 17.09
N GLN A 207 -20.67 -23.09 16.41
CA GLN A 207 -20.31 -24.51 16.44
C GLN A 207 -19.81 -24.95 17.83
N ARG A 208 -19.22 -24.05 18.62
CA ARG A 208 -18.85 -24.33 20.01
C ARG A 208 -20.10 -24.49 20.88
N CYS A 209 -21.04 -23.55 20.77
CA CYS A 209 -22.31 -23.58 21.50
C CYS A 209 -23.13 -24.83 21.18
N GLN A 210 -23.23 -25.21 19.89
CA GLN A 210 -23.90 -26.45 19.46
C GLN A 210 -23.29 -27.71 20.10
N ARG A 211 -21.96 -27.82 20.13
CA ARG A 211 -21.28 -29.00 20.69
C ARG A 211 -21.33 -29.10 22.21
N GLN A 212 -21.27 -27.96 22.90
CA GLN A 212 -21.15 -27.93 24.36
C GLN A 212 -22.51 -27.77 25.06
N HIS A 213 -23.58 -27.51 24.31
CA HIS A 213 -24.88 -27.09 24.84
C HIS A 213 -24.76 -25.93 25.84
N ARG A 214 -23.77 -25.07 25.61
CA ARG A 214 -23.54 -23.83 26.36
C ARG A 214 -23.92 -22.67 25.46
N GLY A 215 -24.70 -21.74 26.00
CA GLY A 215 -25.20 -20.60 25.25
C GLY A 215 -24.22 -19.43 25.20
N GLY A 216 -24.61 -18.41 24.46
CA GLY A 216 -23.99 -17.10 24.43
C GLY A 216 -25.00 -16.09 23.92
N ALA A 217 -24.55 -14.86 23.72
CA ALA A 217 -25.35 -13.84 23.05
C ALA A 217 -24.55 -13.17 21.92
N VAL A 218 -25.25 -12.68 20.91
CA VAL A 218 -24.70 -11.83 19.85
C VAL A 218 -25.43 -10.51 19.90
N ALA A 219 -24.67 -9.41 19.77
CA ALA A 219 -25.20 -8.06 19.70
C ALA A 219 -24.83 -7.41 18.36
N LEU A 220 -25.81 -6.77 17.72
CA LEU A 220 -25.61 -5.83 16.61
C LEU A 220 -25.88 -4.43 17.13
N ILE A 221 -24.98 -3.51 16.82
CA ILE A 221 -24.93 -2.15 17.36
C ILE A 221 -24.86 -1.20 16.17
N ASP A 222 -25.70 -0.17 16.17
CA ASP A 222 -25.70 0.87 15.14
C ASP A 222 -25.62 2.25 15.79
N ILE A 223 -24.82 3.14 15.20
CA ILE A 223 -24.77 4.53 15.64
C ILE A 223 -25.95 5.30 15.05
N ASP A 224 -26.84 5.75 15.93
CA ASP A 224 -28.03 6.47 15.51
C ASP A 224 -27.67 7.76 14.76
N HIS A 225 -28.31 7.96 13.62
CA HIS A 225 -28.17 9.17 12.79
C HIS A 225 -26.73 9.47 12.33
N PHE A 226 -25.87 8.44 12.18
CA PHE A 226 -24.47 8.64 11.80
C PHE A 226 -24.27 9.43 10.50
N LYS A 227 -25.13 9.23 9.50
CA LYS A 227 -25.12 10.03 8.26
C LYS A 227 -25.30 11.52 8.55
N SER A 228 -26.24 11.89 9.43
CA SER A 228 -26.46 13.29 9.82
C SER A 228 -25.25 13.88 10.55
N ILE A 229 -24.54 13.08 11.34
CA ILE A 229 -23.29 13.50 11.99
C ILE A 229 -22.24 13.86 10.94
N ASN A 230 -22.04 13.00 9.94
CA ASN A 230 -21.11 13.27 8.84
C ASN A 230 -21.52 14.50 8.03
N ASP A 231 -22.81 14.65 7.74
CA ASP A 231 -23.31 15.76 6.93
C ASP A 231 -23.19 17.11 7.67
N THR A 232 -23.32 17.10 9.00
CA THR A 232 -23.30 18.33 9.83
C THR A 232 -21.89 18.72 10.28
N TYR A 233 -21.08 17.73 10.70
CA TYR A 233 -19.77 17.96 11.34
C TYR A 233 -18.58 17.48 10.51
N GLY A 234 -18.85 16.90 9.33
CA GLY A 234 -17.84 16.35 8.41
C GLY A 234 -17.38 14.94 8.77
N HIS A 235 -16.82 14.24 7.78
CA HIS A 235 -16.35 12.86 7.93
C HIS A 235 -15.28 12.66 9.01
N VAL A 236 -14.46 13.68 9.28
CA VAL A 236 -13.45 13.61 10.35
C VAL A 236 -14.11 13.46 11.72
N ALA A 237 -15.24 14.13 11.96
CA ALA A 237 -16.00 13.99 13.19
C ALA A 237 -16.63 12.59 13.30
N GLY A 238 -17.20 12.07 12.20
CA GLY A 238 -17.71 10.69 12.16
C GLY A 238 -16.63 9.65 12.48
N ASP A 239 -15.44 9.81 11.92
CA ASP A 239 -14.28 8.95 12.23
C ASP A 239 -13.90 8.98 13.72
N ILE A 240 -14.01 10.15 14.38
CA ILE A 240 -13.77 10.27 15.83
C ILE A 240 -14.84 9.49 16.60
N VAL A 241 -16.11 9.61 16.23
CA VAL A 241 -17.22 8.87 16.86
C VAL A 241 -16.99 7.36 16.76
N LEU A 242 -16.62 6.85 15.57
CA LEU A 242 -16.33 5.43 15.34
C LEU A 242 -15.15 4.93 16.20
N ARG A 243 -14.07 5.72 16.31
CA ARG A 243 -12.92 5.38 17.16
C ARG A 243 -13.27 5.39 18.65
N GLN A 244 -14.15 6.28 19.09
CA GLN A 244 -14.59 6.31 20.49
C GLN A 244 -15.46 5.11 20.84
N LEU A 245 -16.38 4.72 19.95
CA LEU A 245 -17.17 3.50 20.13
C LEU A 245 -16.26 2.27 20.24
N SER A 246 -15.27 2.16 19.35
CA SER A 246 -14.33 1.03 19.40
C SER A 246 -13.50 0.99 20.68
N LYS A 247 -13.10 2.14 21.20
CA LYS A 247 -12.40 2.25 22.49
C LYS A 247 -13.30 1.82 23.65
N ILE A 248 -14.55 2.27 23.67
CA ILE A 248 -15.53 1.87 24.67
C ILE A 248 -15.77 0.37 24.61
N LEU A 249 -16.00 -0.21 23.43
CA LEU A 249 -16.14 -1.66 23.29
C LEU A 249 -14.94 -2.39 23.89
N LYS A 250 -13.72 -2.02 23.51
CA LYS A 250 -12.49 -2.65 24.05
C LYS A 250 -12.33 -2.53 25.57
N GLN A 251 -12.87 -1.47 26.18
CA GLN A 251 -12.75 -1.22 27.62
C GLN A 251 -13.82 -1.91 28.47
N ASN A 252 -15.01 -2.15 27.91
CA ASN A 252 -16.14 -2.73 28.66
C ASN A 252 -16.33 -4.22 28.38
N LEU A 253 -15.72 -4.76 27.32
CA LEU A 253 -15.79 -6.16 26.96
C LEU A 253 -14.75 -6.99 27.72
N ARG A 254 -15.13 -8.23 28.06
CA ARG A 254 -14.26 -9.21 28.70
C ARG A 254 -13.23 -9.71 27.68
N ALA A 255 -12.15 -10.32 28.16
CA ALA A 255 -11.11 -10.88 27.29
C ALA A 255 -11.62 -11.97 26.32
N ALA A 256 -12.72 -12.64 26.67
CA ALA A 256 -13.36 -13.66 25.84
C ALA A 256 -14.34 -13.08 24.82
N ASP A 257 -14.79 -11.83 24.99
CA ASP A 257 -15.78 -11.21 24.11
C ASP A 257 -15.10 -10.70 22.83
N LEU A 258 -15.78 -10.82 21.69
CA LEU A 258 -15.20 -10.50 20.38
C LEU A 258 -16.00 -9.40 19.69
N ALA A 259 -15.39 -8.23 19.56
CA ALA A 259 -15.98 -7.09 18.86
C ALA A 259 -15.42 -6.91 17.45
N GLY A 260 -16.32 -6.59 16.52
CA GLY A 260 -16.03 -6.29 15.12
C GLY A 260 -16.74 -5.04 14.64
N ARG A 261 -16.21 -4.45 13.56
CA ARG A 261 -16.93 -3.46 12.75
C ARG A 261 -17.55 -4.20 11.56
N TYR A 262 -18.87 -4.31 11.59
CA TYR A 262 -19.66 -5.07 10.62
C TYR A 262 -19.89 -4.27 9.33
N GLY A 263 -20.17 -2.97 9.49
CA GLY A 263 -20.50 -2.05 8.40
C GLY A 263 -19.94 -0.65 8.64
N GLY A 264 -20.41 0.34 7.87
CA GLY A 264 -19.95 1.73 7.97
C GLY A 264 -20.04 2.27 9.39
N ASP A 265 -21.22 2.19 9.98
CA ASP A 265 -21.61 2.62 11.32
C ASP A 265 -22.08 1.46 12.22
N GLU A 266 -22.03 0.25 11.70
CA GLU A 266 -22.49 -0.97 12.37
C GLU A 266 -21.33 -1.72 13.02
N PHE A 267 -21.55 -2.11 14.27
CA PHE A 267 -20.63 -2.88 15.10
C PHE A 267 -21.33 -4.14 15.58
N CYS A 268 -20.54 -5.15 15.92
CA CYS A 268 -21.06 -6.42 16.35
C CYS A 268 -20.20 -7.00 17.47
N VAL A 269 -20.83 -7.72 18.39
CA VAL A 269 -20.17 -8.31 19.55
C VAL A 269 -20.66 -9.74 19.75
N ILE A 270 -19.73 -10.66 19.92
CA ILE A 270 -19.99 -12.02 20.38
C ILE A 270 -19.69 -12.04 21.88
N LEU A 271 -20.64 -12.53 22.67
CA LEU A 271 -20.59 -12.62 24.13
C LEU A 271 -20.68 -14.10 24.55
N PRO A 272 -19.55 -14.83 24.53
CA PRO A 272 -19.51 -16.24 24.90
C PRO A 272 -19.96 -16.48 26.35
N ASP A 273 -20.68 -17.58 26.57
CA ASP A 273 -21.13 -18.05 27.90
C ASP A 273 -21.85 -16.97 28.72
N LEU A 274 -22.47 -15.99 28.06
CA LEU A 274 -23.19 -14.90 28.72
C LEU A 274 -24.71 -15.05 28.50
N PRO A 275 -25.50 -15.21 29.58
CA PRO A 275 -26.95 -15.23 29.48
C PRO A 275 -27.51 -13.93 28.89
N LEU A 276 -28.61 -14.02 28.14
CA LEU A 276 -29.22 -12.87 27.44
C LEU A 276 -29.47 -11.67 28.34
N ALA A 277 -30.00 -11.89 29.55
CA ALA A 277 -30.27 -10.81 30.50
C ALA A 277 -28.99 -10.08 30.95
N SER A 278 -27.90 -10.80 31.19
CA SER A 278 -26.60 -10.22 31.54
C SER A 278 -25.95 -9.53 30.35
N ALA A 279 -26.11 -10.09 29.15
CA ALA A 279 -25.66 -9.47 27.91
C ALA A 279 -26.40 -8.15 27.65
N ALA A 280 -27.73 -8.12 27.84
CA ALA A 280 -28.54 -6.92 27.72
C ALA A 280 -28.10 -5.84 28.70
N ALA A 281 -27.89 -6.18 29.98
CA ALA A 281 -27.39 -5.23 30.98
C ALA A 281 -26.02 -4.66 30.63
N ALA A 282 -25.09 -5.50 30.14
CA ALA A 282 -23.76 -5.05 29.72
C ALA A 282 -23.82 -4.11 28.49
N MET A 283 -24.67 -4.43 27.52
CA MET A 283 -24.85 -3.59 26.32
C MET A 283 -25.59 -2.28 26.64
N ASP A 284 -26.53 -2.30 27.58
CA ASP A 284 -27.24 -1.08 28.02
C ASP A 284 -26.32 -0.12 28.76
N ALA A 285 -25.45 -0.65 29.64
CA ALA A 285 -24.40 0.14 30.28
C ALA A 285 -23.41 0.74 29.26
N LEU A 286 -23.08 0.00 28.20
CA LEU A 286 -22.25 0.50 27.11
C LEU A 286 -22.94 1.63 26.35
N ARG A 287 -24.24 1.48 26.03
CA ARG A 287 -25.06 2.51 25.38
C ARG A 287 -25.06 3.79 26.20
N ASP A 288 -25.34 3.70 27.49
CA ASP A 288 -25.41 4.89 28.37
C ASP A 288 -24.06 5.60 28.48
N ARG A 289 -22.98 4.83 28.57
CA ARG A 289 -21.62 5.38 28.57
C ARG A 289 -21.25 6.06 27.26
N PHE A 290 -21.71 5.54 26.13
CA PHE A 290 -21.50 6.17 24.83
C PHE A 290 -22.31 7.46 24.68
N ALA A 291 -23.57 7.46 25.13
CA ALA A 291 -24.45 8.62 25.07
C ALA A 291 -24.00 9.80 25.95
N THR A 292 -23.21 9.52 26.99
CA THR A 292 -22.66 10.53 27.92
C THR A 292 -21.27 11.05 27.51
N LEU A 293 -20.70 10.57 26.40
CA LEU A 293 -19.42 11.08 25.90
C LEU A 293 -19.52 12.55 25.48
N GLY A 294 -18.65 13.38 26.04
CA GLY A 294 -18.40 14.73 25.54
C GLY A 294 -17.37 14.71 24.40
N TYR A 295 -17.65 15.44 23.33
CA TYR A 295 -16.72 15.63 22.22
C TYR A 295 -16.09 17.03 22.31
N GLU A 296 -14.83 17.11 22.74
CA GLU A 296 -14.14 18.40 23.00
C GLU A 296 -14.22 19.38 21.82
N GLN A 297 -14.07 18.88 20.60
CA GLN A 297 -14.13 19.72 19.39
C GLN A 297 -15.55 20.10 18.98
N ASN A 298 -16.57 19.36 19.44
CA ASN A 298 -17.97 19.57 19.10
C ASN A 298 -18.86 19.31 20.33
N PRO A 299 -18.92 20.23 21.32
CA PRO A 299 -19.64 19.99 22.57
C PRO A 299 -21.16 19.78 22.41
N ALA A 300 -21.74 20.22 21.28
CA ALA A 300 -23.15 20.03 20.94
C ALA A 300 -23.45 18.66 20.29
N LEU A 301 -22.41 17.89 19.91
CA LEU A 301 -22.58 16.59 19.28
C LEU A 301 -23.15 15.59 20.28
N LYS A 302 -24.38 15.14 20.03
CA LYS A 302 -25.02 14.06 20.77
C LYS A 302 -25.05 12.82 19.90
N VAL A 303 -24.65 11.69 20.47
CA VAL A 303 -24.62 10.39 19.81
C VAL A 303 -25.37 9.38 20.67
N SER A 304 -25.99 8.39 20.04
CA SER A 304 -26.64 7.28 20.73
C SER A 304 -26.48 6.01 19.93
N LEU A 305 -26.78 4.87 20.56
CA LEU A 305 -26.70 3.56 19.92
C LEU A 305 -28.06 2.87 19.97
N SER A 306 -28.43 2.24 18.87
CA SER A 306 -29.45 1.20 18.85
C SER A 306 -28.76 -0.15 18.88
N ILE A 307 -29.22 -1.07 19.73
CA ILE A 307 -28.59 -2.39 19.92
C ILE A 307 -29.66 -3.49 19.86
N GLY A 308 -29.46 -4.47 18.99
CA GLY A 308 -30.23 -5.70 18.96
C GLY A 308 -29.41 -6.86 19.52
N LEU A 309 -29.98 -7.64 20.45
CA LEU A 309 -29.35 -8.86 20.97
C LEU A 309 -30.15 -10.10 20.63
N ALA A 310 -29.44 -11.22 20.45
CA ALA A 310 -30.05 -12.54 20.37
C ALA A 310 -29.27 -13.55 21.20
N ALA A 311 -29.98 -14.37 21.98
CA ALA A 311 -29.41 -15.55 22.61
C ALA A 311 -29.14 -16.65 21.58
N PHE A 312 -28.15 -17.49 21.88
CA PHE A 312 -27.95 -18.73 21.16
C PHE A 312 -29.21 -19.60 21.25
N ASN A 313 -29.66 -20.09 20.09
CA ASN A 313 -30.78 -21.01 19.98
C ASN A 313 -30.29 -22.34 19.36
N PRO A 314 -30.38 -23.48 20.07
CA PRO A 314 -29.94 -24.77 19.54
C PRO A 314 -30.75 -25.24 18.33
N ALA A 315 -31.95 -24.68 18.10
CA ALA A 315 -32.77 -24.99 16.93
C ALA A 315 -32.27 -24.34 15.63
N HIS A 316 -31.32 -23.40 15.70
CA HIS A 316 -30.73 -22.81 14.49
C HIS A 316 -29.81 -23.81 13.78
N THR A 317 -29.86 -23.81 12.46
CA THR A 317 -29.03 -24.69 11.62
C THR A 317 -27.62 -24.13 11.40
N ASP A 318 -27.49 -22.80 11.40
CA ASP A 318 -26.22 -22.09 11.21
C ASP A 318 -26.18 -20.76 11.97
N ALA A 319 -24.99 -20.14 12.00
CA ALA A 319 -24.76 -18.88 12.67
C ALA A 319 -25.49 -17.68 12.04
N THR A 320 -25.92 -17.79 10.78
CA THR A 320 -26.65 -16.73 10.07
C THR A 320 -28.02 -16.51 10.68
N PHE A 321 -28.73 -17.57 11.07
CA PHE A 321 -30.00 -17.44 11.78
C PHE A 321 -29.84 -16.73 13.13
N TRP A 322 -28.75 -17.02 13.85
CA TRP A 322 -28.45 -16.34 15.11
C TRP A 322 -28.18 -14.84 14.91
N LEU A 323 -27.46 -14.49 13.83
CA LEU A 323 -27.22 -13.10 13.45
C LEU A 323 -28.50 -12.37 13.03
N ASN A 324 -29.35 -13.03 12.23
CA ASN A 324 -30.62 -12.48 11.75
C ASN A 324 -31.59 -12.15 12.89
N ASP A 325 -31.58 -12.96 13.96
CA ASP A 325 -32.37 -12.67 15.15
C ASP A 325 -31.91 -11.37 15.84
N ALA A 326 -30.60 -11.13 15.93
CA ALA A 326 -30.05 -9.90 16.49
C ALA A 326 -30.30 -8.69 15.57
N ASP A 327 -30.23 -8.88 14.25
CA ASP A 327 -30.59 -7.87 13.25
C ASP A 327 -32.06 -7.45 13.35
N ARG A 328 -32.99 -8.41 13.48
CA ARG A 328 -34.41 -8.13 13.70
C ARG A 328 -34.63 -7.31 14.98
N ALA A 329 -33.94 -7.66 16.06
CA ALA A 329 -34.00 -6.89 17.30
C ALA A 329 -33.42 -5.47 17.14
N LEU A 330 -32.35 -5.31 16.35
CA LEU A 330 -31.78 -3.99 16.05
C LEU A 330 -32.74 -3.14 15.22
N TYR A 331 -33.41 -3.74 14.22
CA TYR A 331 -34.43 -3.08 13.44
C TYR A 331 -35.59 -2.59 14.32
N GLU A 332 -36.05 -3.41 15.27
CA GLU A 332 -37.06 -3.00 16.26
C GLU A 332 -36.54 -1.86 17.16
N ALA A 333 -35.26 -1.87 17.55
CA ALA A 333 -34.67 -0.80 18.34
C ALA A 333 -34.70 0.53 17.58
N LYS A 334 -34.36 0.50 16.28
CA LYS A 334 -34.40 1.66 15.38
C LYS A 334 -35.81 2.18 15.13
N SER A 335 -36.79 1.29 14.97
CA SER A 335 -38.18 1.66 14.65
C SER A 335 -38.97 2.13 15.87
N THR A 336 -38.64 1.65 17.07
CA THR A 336 -39.37 2.00 18.31
C THR A 336 -38.84 3.25 19.01
N GLY A 337 -37.88 3.96 18.43
CA GLY A 337 -37.41 5.27 18.91
C GLY A 337 -35.92 5.37 19.24
N ARG A 338 -35.10 4.40 18.81
CA ARG A 338 -33.63 4.42 18.93
C ARG A 338 -33.12 4.52 20.37
N ASN A 339 -31.80 4.69 20.54
CA ASN A 339 -31.12 4.80 21.84
C ASN A 339 -31.54 3.72 22.85
N ARG A 340 -31.55 2.45 22.43
CA ARG A 340 -32.06 1.35 23.25
C ARG A 340 -31.49 0.00 22.87
N VAL A 341 -31.64 -0.91 23.81
CA VAL A 341 -31.35 -2.33 23.67
C VAL A 341 -32.67 -3.09 23.51
N ILE A 342 -32.78 -3.92 22.48
CA ILE A 342 -33.89 -4.87 22.31
C ILE A 342 -33.34 -6.29 22.22
N CYS A 343 -33.99 -7.23 22.89
CA CYS A 343 -33.64 -8.64 22.86
C CYS A 343 -34.61 -9.42 21.97
N CYS A 344 -34.08 -10.22 21.05
CA CYS A 344 -34.87 -11.19 20.30
C CYS A 344 -35.43 -12.24 21.27
N GLY A 345 -36.76 -12.27 21.44
CA GLY A 345 -37.45 -13.19 22.33
C GLY A 345 -38.31 -12.55 23.42
N ASP A 346 -38.42 -11.22 23.50
CA ASP A 346 -39.34 -10.53 24.41
C ASP A 346 -40.81 -10.69 23.97
N GLY A 347 -41.36 -11.90 24.02
CA GLY A 347 -42.79 -12.26 24.19
C GLY A 347 -43.89 -11.53 23.39
N ARG A 348 -43.57 -10.64 22.45
CA ARG A 348 -44.53 -9.83 21.69
C ARG A 348 -44.86 -10.55 20.39
N PRO A 349 -46.13 -10.51 19.95
CA PRO A 349 -46.61 -11.31 18.84
C PRO A 349 -45.81 -11.03 17.57
N ARG A 350 -45.35 -12.12 16.93
CA ARG A 350 -44.64 -12.11 15.65
C ARG A 350 -45.51 -11.43 14.61
N HIS A 351 -45.12 -10.25 14.13
CA HIS A 351 -45.65 -9.75 12.87
C HIS A 351 -44.80 -10.35 11.76
N GLU A 352 -45.40 -11.28 11.02
CA GLU A 352 -44.82 -11.84 9.79
C GLU A 352 -44.52 -10.69 8.83
N LEU A 353 -43.24 -10.51 8.49
CA LEU A 353 -42.84 -9.72 7.33
C LEU A 353 -42.67 -10.68 6.15
N LEU A 354 -43.75 -10.85 5.40
CA LEU A 354 -43.76 -11.00 3.93
C LEU A 354 -43.18 -9.69 3.34
N ASP A 355 -42.39 -9.58 2.28
CA ASP A 355 -41.92 -10.44 1.20
C ASP A 355 -40.62 -9.81 0.62
N PRO A 356 -39.83 -10.55 -0.19
CA PRO A 356 -38.64 -10.03 -0.86
C PRO A 356 -38.98 -9.24 -2.14
N VAL A 357 -38.23 -8.17 -2.42
CA VAL A 357 -38.04 -7.59 -3.76
C VAL A 357 -36.56 -7.40 -4.02
#